data_AF-A0A0M8XAX0-F1
#
_entry.id   AF-A0A0M8XAX0-F1
#
_cell.length_a   1.000
_cell.length_b   1.000
_cell.length_c   1.000
_cell.angle_alpha   90.00
_cell.angle_beta   90.00
_cell.angle_gamma   90.00
#
_symmetry.space_group_name_H-M   'P 1'
#
loop_
_entity.id
_entity.type
_entity.pdbx_description
1 polymer ?
#
loop_
_entity_poly.entity_id
_entity_poly.type
_entity_poly.pdbx_seq_one_letter_code
_entity_poly.pdbx_strand_id
1 'polypeptide(L)'
;MTGQARQLDAAGTDMDAVGSAVRSRTAYAYGEAGGDDAASALNAFVTAWESEARTLASALHELSGKVQLAKKTYHGTDCVVKTRSDGVRVGGGRTGTPVQGARTSALSGC
;
A
#
# COMPACT_ATOMS: atom_id res chain seq x y z
N MET A 1 -2.87 8.73 -8.31
CA MET A 1 -2.17 7.91 -7.29
C MET A 1 -2.84 6.58 -6.96
N THR A 2 -4.16 6.40 -7.15
CA THR A 2 -4.84 5.09 -6.94
C THR A 2 -4.35 3.98 -7.86
N GLY A 3 -3.96 4.30 -9.09
CA GLY A 3 -3.43 3.32 -10.04
C GLY A 3 -2.08 2.73 -9.60
N GLN A 4 -1.14 3.57 -9.15
CA GLN A 4 0.21 3.15 -8.80
C GLN A 4 0.25 2.28 -7.53
N ALA A 5 -0.50 2.62 -6.48
CA ALA A 5 -0.57 1.79 -5.27
C ALA A 5 -1.20 0.42 -5.57
N ARG A 6 -2.22 0.38 -6.43
CA ARG A 6 -2.85 -0.88 -6.86
C ARG A 6 -1.89 -1.73 -7.71
N GLN A 7 -1.07 -1.11 -8.55
CA GLN A 7 -0.04 -1.81 -9.32
C GLN A 7 1.05 -2.38 -8.41
N LEU A 8 1.48 -1.66 -7.37
CA LEU A 8 2.44 -2.17 -6.39
C LEU A 8 1.89 -3.35 -5.58
N ASP A 9 0.63 -3.26 -5.18
CA ASP A 9 -0.05 -4.36 -4.48
C ASP A 9 -0.20 -5.60 -5.35
N ALA A 10 -0.60 -5.41 -6.62
CA ALA A 10 -0.66 -6.48 -7.61
C ALA A 10 0.73 -7.10 -7.86
N ALA A 11 1.78 -6.28 -7.94
CA ALA A 11 3.15 -6.79 -8.06
C ALA A 11 3.58 -7.61 -6.83
N GLY A 12 3.15 -7.24 -5.62
CA GLY A 12 3.34 -8.06 -4.42
C GLY A 12 2.66 -9.43 -4.52
N THR A 13 1.40 -9.44 -4.98
CA THR A 13 0.64 -10.68 -5.21
C THR A 13 1.27 -11.56 -6.29
N ASP A 14 1.76 -10.98 -7.38
CA ASP A 14 2.45 -11.70 -8.44
C ASP A 14 3.74 -12.35 -7.92
N MET A 15 4.48 -11.66 -7.04
CA MET A 15 5.69 -12.23 -6.42
C MET A 15 5.38 -13.40 -5.48
N ASP A 16 4.28 -13.34 -4.72
CA ASP A 16 3.82 -14.47 -3.91
C ASP A 16 3.39 -15.68 -4.76
N ALA A 17 2.76 -15.42 -5.92
CA ALA A 17 2.38 -16.45 -6.88
C ALA A 17 3.60 -17.13 -7.51
N VAL A 18 4.60 -16.34 -7.91
CA VAL A 18 5.87 -16.85 -8.45
C VAL A 18 6.63 -17.64 -7.38
N GLY A 19 6.69 -17.14 -6.13
CA GLY A 19 7.24 -17.88 -4.99
C GLY A 19 6.57 -19.24 -4.77
N SER A 20 5.24 -19.27 -4.83
CA SER A 20 4.46 -20.49 -4.68
C SER A 20 4.65 -21.50 -5.83
N ALA A 21 4.74 -21.01 -7.07
CA ALA A 21 4.95 -21.84 -8.26
C ALA A 21 6.37 -22.43 -8.31
N VAL A 22 7.35 -21.73 -7.76
CA VAL A 22 8.70 -22.27 -7.60
C VAL A 22 8.69 -23.34 -6.52
N ARG A 23 8.10 -23.09 -5.34
CA ARG A 23 8.00 -24.08 -4.25
C ARG A 23 7.26 -25.37 -4.62
N SER A 24 6.29 -25.33 -5.54
CA SER A 24 5.61 -26.55 -5.99
C SER A 24 6.54 -27.50 -6.76
N ARG A 25 7.74 -27.04 -7.15
CA ARG A 25 8.71 -27.77 -7.96
C ARG A 25 9.95 -28.25 -7.18
N THR A 26 10.05 -28.02 -5.87
CA THR A 26 11.36 -27.95 -5.17
C THR A 26 11.76 -29.13 -4.31
N ALA A 27 11.12 -30.27 -4.49
CA ALA A 27 11.69 -31.52 -4.01
C ALA A 27 12.34 -32.22 -5.20
N TYR A 28 13.42 -31.65 -5.74
CA TYR A 28 14.13 -32.29 -6.84
C TYR A 28 14.81 -33.56 -6.32
N ALA A 29 14.47 -34.68 -6.94
CA ALA A 29 15.04 -35.98 -6.62
C ALA A 29 16.37 -36.20 -7.38
N TYR A 30 17.18 -37.16 -6.91
CA TYR A 30 18.47 -37.55 -7.52
C TYR A 30 18.43 -37.63 -9.06
N GLY A 31 17.41 -38.29 -9.62
CA GLY A 31 17.25 -38.50 -11.05
C GLY A 31 16.89 -37.25 -11.86
N GLU A 32 16.42 -36.19 -11.19
CA GLU A 32 16.03 -34.92 -11.85
C GLU A 32 17.16 -33.90 -11.86
N ALA A 33 18.07 -33.98 -10.88
CA ALA A 33 19.17 -33.03 -10.73
C ALA A 33 20.54 -33.60 -11.16
N GLY A 34 20.63 -34.89 -11.50
CA GLY A 34 21.86 -35.52 -12.00
C GLY A 34 22.85 -35.93 -10.90
N GLY A 35 22.36 -36.16 -9.68
CA GLY A 35 23.18 -36.53 -8.53
C GLY A 35 22.68 -35.92 -7.21
N ASP A 36 23.06 -36.51 -6.07
CA ASP A 36 22.67 -36.01 -4.74
C ASP A 36 23.25 -34.63 -4.45
N ASP A 37 24.50 -34.38 -4.82
CA ASP A 37 25.16 -33.08 -4.63
C ASP A 37 24.45 -31.98 -5.44
N ALA A 38 24.05 -32.30 -6.68
CA ALA A 38 23.33 -31.37 -7.55
C ALA A 38 21.89 -31.12 -7.05
N ALA A 39 21.21 -32.16 -6.58
CA ALA A 39 19.88 -32.04 -5.96
C ALA A 39 19.94 -31.16 -4.70
N SER A 40 20.93 -31.39 -3.84
CA SER A 40 21.16 -30.62 -2.61
C SER A 40 21.44 -29.15 -2.92
N ALA A 41 22.35 -28.87 -3.86
CA ALA A 41 22.67 -27.50 -4.27
C ALA A 41 21.47 -26.77 -4.88
N LEU A 42 20.68 -27.45 -5.73
CA LEU A 42 19.48 -26.88 -6.34
C LEU A 42 18.41 -26.57 -5.29
N ASN A 43 18.15 -27.49 -4.36
CA ASN A 43 17.19 -27.29 -3.29
C ASN A 43 17.62 -26.13 -2.35
N ALA A 44 18.91 -26.00 -2.05
CA ALA A 44 19.45 -24.88 -1.27
C ALA A 44 19.27 -23.54 -1.99
N PHE A 45 19.59 -23.48 -3.29
CA PHE A 45 19.37 -22.29 -4.11
C PHE A 45 17.91 -21.87 -4.09
N VAL A 46 16.98 -22.81 -4.31
CA VAL A 46 15.56 -22.44 -4.37
C VAL A 46 15.04 -21.98 -3.01
N THR A 47 15.50 -22.59 -1.92
CA THR A 47 15.14 -22.14 -0.57
C THR A 47 15.59 -20.69 -0.32
N ALA A 48 16.82 -20.35 -0.72
CA ALA A 48 17.33 -18.98 -0.61
C ALA A 48 16.52 -18.01 -1.47
N TRP A 49 16.25 -18.38 -2.72
CA TRP A 49 15.46 -17.57 -3.64
C TRP A 49 14.02 -17.34 -3.14
N GLU A 50 13.36 -18.35 -2.54
CA GLU A 50 12.01 -18.20 -1.97
C GLU A 50 12.00 -17.21 -0.80
N SER A 51 13.06 -17.23 0.03
CA SER A 51 13.22 -16.27 1.12
C SER A 51 13.34 -14.83 0.62
N GLU A 52 14.10 -14.63 -0.46
CA GLU A 52 14.25 -13.31 -1.08
C GLU A 52 12.96 -12.84 -1.76
N ALA A 53 12.26 -13.72 -2.48
CA ALA A 53 10.99 -13.41 -3.13
C ALA A 53 9.93 -12.95 -2.11
N ARG A 54 9.84 -13.64 -0.96
CA ARG A 54 8.94 -13.26 0.14
C ARG A 54 9.30 -11.89 0.74
N THR A 55 10.59 -11.60 0.84
CA THR A 55 11.08 -10.30 1.31
C THR A 55 10.66 -9.18 0.37
N LEU A 56 10.81 -9.39 -0.95
CA LEU A 56 10.39 -8.43 -1.97
C LEU A 56 8.87 -8.22 -1.98
N ALA A 57 8.08 -9.30 -1.91
CA ALA A 57 6.62 -9.22 -1.84
C ALA A 57 6.16 -8.40 -0.63
N SER A 58 6.75 -8.68 0.55
CA SER A 58 6.45 -7.94 1.78
C SER A 58 6.75 -6.45 1.66
N ALA A 59 7.90 -6.10 1.08
CA ALA A 59 8.28 -4.70 0.87
C ALA A 59 7.33 -3.98 -0.09
N LEU A 60 6.87 -4.64 -1.16
CA LEU A 60 5.90 -4.08 -2.11
C LEU A 60 4.52 -3.84 -1.47
N HIS A 61 4.03 -4.79 -0.67
CA HIS A 61 2.79 -4.62 0.08
C HIS A 61 2.90 -3.49 1.11
N GLU A 62 4.00 -3.42 1.86
CA GLU A 62 4.23 -2.35 2.83
C GLU A 62 4.27 -0.98 2.14
N LEU A 63 4.95 -0.87 1.00
CA LEU A 63 5.00 0.36 0.23
C LEU A 63 3.61 0.77 -0.29
N SER A 64 2.84 -0.18 -0.84
CA SER A 64 1.46 0.07 -1.26
C SER A 64 0.60 0.57 -0.09
N GLY A 65 0.70 -0.08 1.08
CA GLY A 65 -0.01 0.32 2.29
C GLY A 65 0.34 1.74 2.73
N LYS A 66 1.62 2.10 2.74
CA LYS A 66 2.09 3.46 3.07
C LYS A 66 1.59 4.50 2.07
N VAL A 67 1.60 4.21 0.76
CA VAL A 67 1.09 5.12 -0.27
C VAL A 67 -0.42 5.33 -0.12
N GLN A 68 -1.19 4.29 0.17
CA GLN A 68 -2.62 4.42 0.42
C GLN A 68 -2.93 5.22 1.68
N LEU A 69 -2.17 5.01 2.75
CA LEU A 69 -2.31 5.78 3.99
C LEU A 69 -2.00 7.26 3.76
N ALA A 70 -0.87 7.58 3.13
CA ALA A 70 -0.49 8.94 2.80
C ALA A 70 -1.58 9.65 1.99
N LYS A 71 -2.14 8.97 0.96
CA LYS A 71 -3.26 9.49 0.18
C LYS A 71 -4.47 9.84 1.06
N LYS A 72 -4.88 8.94 1.97
CA LYS A 72 -6.03 9.19 2.86
C LYS A 72 -5.79 10.41 3.75
N THR A 73 -4.58 10.54 4.29
CA THR A 73 -4.19 11.70 5.12
C THR A 73 -4.21 13.00 4.32
N TYR A 74 -3.69 13.01 3.09
CA TYR A 74 -3.72 14.19 2.23
C TYR A 74 -5.15 14.62 1.91
N HIS A 75 -6.00 13.70 1.44
CA HIS A 75 -7.40 14.01 1.17
C HIS A 75 -8.13 14.50 2.42
N GLY A 76 -7.95 13.86 3.57
CA GLY A 76 -8.57 14.30 4.82
C GLY A 76 -8.12 15.71 5.21
N THR A 77 -6.83 16.02 5.04
CA THR A 77 -6.29 17.35 5.32
C THR A 77 -6.86 18.40 4.36
N ASP A 78 -6.90 18.11 3.06
CA ASP A 78 -7.47 19.00 2.04
C ASP A 78 -8.95 19.28 2.32
N CYS A 79 -9.73 18.27 2.72
CA CYS A 79 -11.13 18.42 3.11
C CYS A 79 -11.28 19.36 4.33
N VAL A 80 -10.43 19.20 5.35
CA VAL A 80 -10.44 20.08 6.53
C VAL A 80 -10.01 21.50 6.18
N VAL A 81 -8.99 21.67 5.35
CA VAL A 81 -8.51 22.98 4.88
C VAL A 81 -9.59 23.68 4.07
N LYS A 82 -10.21 22.99 3.10
CA LYS A 82 -11.31 23.53 2.31
C LYS A 82 -12.47 23.99 3.19
N THR A 83 -12.88 23.17 4.15
CA THR A 83 -13.95 23.52 5.10
C THR A 83 -13.59 24.76 5.93
N ARG A 84 -12.32 24.87 6.39
CA ARG A 84 -11.86 26.07 7.12
C ARG A 84 -11.83 27.31 6.22
N SER A 85 -11.38 27.18 4.98
CA SER A 85 -11.36 28.28 4.01
C SER A 85 -12.76 28.77 3.67
N ASP A 86 -13.70 27.86 3.40
CA ASP A 86 -15.11 28.20 3.11
C ASP A 86 -15.81 28.84 4.33
N GLY A 87 -15.34 28.54 5.54
CA GLY A 87 -15.82 29.12 6.79
C GLY A 87 -15.30 30.54 7.10
N VAL A 88 -14.25 31.01 6.41
CA VAL A 88 -13.74 32.38 6.59
C VAL A 88 -14.57 33.34 5.74
N ARG A 89 -15.55 34.01 6.37
CA ARG A 89 -16.21 35.16 5.76
C ARG A 89 -15.21 36.32 5.67
N VAL A 90 -14.85 36.72 4.45
CA VAL A 90 -14.13 37.97 4.22
C VAL A 90 -15.07 39.11 4.58
N GLY A 91 -14.80 39.74 5.72
CA GLY A 91 -15.52 40.92 6.18
C GLY A 91 -15.32 42.08 5.20
N GLY A 92 -16.25 42.24 4.27
CA GLY A 92 -16.45 43.52 3.60
C GLY A 92 -17.10 44.50 4.57
N GLY A 93 -16.34 45.50 5.01
CA GLY A 93 -16.87 46.80 5.46
C GLY A 93 -17.73 46.84 6.73
N ARG A 94 -17.09 47.30 7.83
CA ARG A 94 -17.64 48.15 8.91
C ARG A 94 -19.18 48.13 9.13
N THR A 95 -19.61 47.39 10.15
CA THR A 95 -20.55 47.75 11.27
C THR A 95 -21.42 46.56 11.68
N GLY A 96 -21.55 46.35 13.00
CA GLY A 96 -22.62 45.54 13.60
C GLY A 96 -22.21 44.21 14.25
N THR A 97 -21.92 44.29 15.56
CA THR A 97 -22.20 43.31 16.65
C THR A 97 -22.10 41.78 16.41
N PRO A 98 -21.41 41.02 17.31
CA PRO A 98 -21.37 39.57 17.22
C PRO A 98 -22.68 38.97 17.79
N VAL A 99 -23.45 38.27 16.95
CA VAL A 99 -24.46 37.33 17.45
C VAL A 99 -23.94 35.91 17.27
N GLN A 100 -23.75 35.26 18.42
CA GLN A 100 -23.37 33.87 18.57
C GLN A 100 -24.56 33.01 18.18
N GLY A 101 -24.45 32.25 17.09
CA GLY A 101 -25.57 31.45 16.57
C GLY A 101 -25.10 30.21 15.81
N ALA A 102 -25.39 29.05 16.41
CA ALA A 102 -25.54 27.73 15.81
C ALA A 102 -24.31 27.12 15.09
N ARG A 103 -23.56 26.32 15.86
CA ARG A 103 -22.86 25.16 15.29
C ARG A 103 -23.92 24.12 14.93
N THR A 104 -24.23 23.97 13.64
CA THR A 104 -25.01 22.83 13.14
C THR A 104 -24.33 22.26 11.90
N SER A 105 -23.90 21.01 12.08
CA SER A 105 -23.86 19.90 11.13
C SER A 105 -23.62 20.16 9.64
N ALA A 106 -22.51 19.60 9.14
CA ALA A 106 -22.50 18.76 7.93
C ALA A 106 -21.17 17.99 7.84
N LEU A 107 -21.02 16.90 8.61
CA LEU A 107 -20.09 15.83 8.25
C LEU A 107 -20.84 14.84 7.38
N SER A 108 -21.15 15.24 6.15
CA SER A 108 -21.70 14.37 5.11
C SER A 108 -21.35 15.01 3.78
N GLY A 109 -20.16 14.70 3.27
CA GLY A 109 -19.72 15.25 1.98
C GLY A 109 -18.22 15.22 1.70
N CYS A 110 -17.44 14.44 2.45
CA CYS A 110 -16.05 14.08 2.14
C CYS A 110 -15.87 12.59 2.40
#